data_AF-A0A225DBT0-F1
#
_entry.id   AF-A0A225DBT0-F1
#
_cell.length_a   1.000
_cell.length_b   1.000
_cell.length_c   1.000
_cell.angle_alpha   90.00
_cell.angle_beta   90.00
_cell.angle_gamma   90.00
#
_symmetry.space_group_name_H-M   'P 1'
#
loop_
_entity.id
_entity.type
_entity.pdbx_description
1 polymer ?
#
loop_
_entity_poly.entity_id
_entity_poly.type
_entity_poly.pdbx_seq_one_letter_code
_entity_poly.pdbx_strand_id
1 'polypeptide(L)'
;MAKQNRVTPFGDLVAIPERGTFMGNRGVLHDGEGRIKRAWQVKRWIVCVLEFRGRKRSVMTPDRYTELFFLDEATALAAGHRPCAECRHGCFIDFCNAWRTCNSTDDEAPRRTAGMIDDRLHAERLTSDRTKRSYRENLDELPDGVFVTVLKWGEQAYLVYGDRLLAWSPGGYGERRRRPKGEEANVLTPKSTVETIRAGYVPEIHPSAVKGRTQ
;
A
#
# COMPACT_ATOMS: atom_id res chain seq x y z
N MET A 1 18.38 -11.39 13.88
CA MET A 1 17.76 -10.05 13.73
C MET A 1 16.78 -10.09 12.55
N ALA A 2 15.72 -9.30 12.59
CA ALA A 2 14.79 -9.21 11.47
C ALA A 2 15.45 -8.50 10.28
N LYS A 3 15.19 -8.99 9.05
CA LYS A 3 15.65 -8.33 7.82
C LYS A 3 14.89 -7.01 7.61
N GLN A 4 15.55 -6.01 7.01
CA GLN A 4 14.95 -4.73 6.64
C GLN A 4 14.11 -4.85 5.37
N ASN A 5 12.92 -5.43 5.48
CA ASN A 5 12.01 -5.67 4.36
C ASN A 5 10.53 -5.62 4.70
N ARG A 6 10.19 -4.98 5.81
CA ARG A 6 8.79 -4.66 6.12
C ARG A 6 8.52 -3.26 5.66
N VAL A 7 7.33 -3.06 5.10
CA VAL A 7 6.96 -1.79 4.49
C VAL A 7 5.93 -1.07 5.35
N THR A 8 6.20 0.18 5.70
CA THR A 8 5.26 1.07 6.40
C THR A 8 4.25 1.69 5.42
N PRO A 9 3.14 2.28 5.88
CA PRO A 9 2.23 3.04 5.00
C PRO A 9 2.91 4.23 4.29
N PHE A 10 3.98 4.76 4.88
CA PHE A 10 4.83 5.80 4.28
C PHE A 10 5.71 5.26 3.15
N GLY A 11 5.89 3.94 3.05
CA GLY A 11 6.70 3.27 2.05
C GLY A 11 8.13 2.94 2.50
N ASP A 12 8.47 3.23 3.76
CA ASP A 12 9.79 2.96 4.35
C ASP A 12 10.04 1.47 4.54
N LEU A 13 11.31 1.09 4.49
CA LEU A 13 11.76 -0.27 4.77
C LEU A 13 12.33 -0.36 6.19
N VAL A 14 11.70 -1.17 7.03
CA VAL A 14 12.05 -1.32 8.45
C VAL A 14 12.40 -2.76 8.82
N ALA A 15 13.24 -2.92 9.84
CA ALA A 15 13.77 -4.20 10.31
C ALA A 15 13.03 -4.68 11.57
N ILE A 16 11.86 -5.29 11.35
CA ILE A 16 10.94 -5.72 12.42
C ILE A 16 10.45 -7.16 12.16
N PRO A 17 10.11 -7.94 13.20
CA PRO A 17 9.83 -9.37 13.05
C PRO A 17 8.48 -9.66 12.36
N GLU A 18 7.52 -8.75 12.40
CA GLU A 18 6.16 -8.97 11.90
C GLU A 18 6.16 -9.19 10.38
N ARG A 19 5.54 -10.28 9.94
CA ARG A 19 5.48 -10.65 8.52
C ARG A 19 4.26 -10.06 7.81
N GLY A 20 3.17 -9.83 8.55
CA GLY A 20 1.87 -9.46 7.97
C GLY A 20 1.28 -10.55 7.07
N THR A 21 0.29 -10.19 6.26
CA THR A 21 -0.49 -11.13 5.42
C THR A 21 -0.14 -11.06 3.93
N PHE A 22 0.66 -10.08 3.50
CA PHE A 22 1.09 -9.98 2.09
C PHE A 22 2.60 -9.82 1.96
N MET A 23 3.08 -10.18 0.76
CA MET A 23 4.42 -9.83 0.30
C MET A 23 4.36 -8.96 -0.96
N GLY A 24 5.51 -8.61 -1.49
CA GLY A 24 5.62 -7.85 -2.74
C GLY A 24 7.06 -7.63 -3.14
N ASN A 25 7.28 -6.78 -4.13
CA ASN A 25 8.63 -6.39 -4.52
C ASN A 25 8.66 -5.00 -5.17
N ARG A 26 9.85 -4.41 -5.16
CA ARG A 26 10.23 -3.20 -5.91
C ARG A 26 11.49 -3.43 -6.75
N GLY A 27 11.77 -4.68 -7.10
CA GLY A 27 13.01 -5.15 -7.72
C GLY A 27 14.11 -5.55 -6.71
N VAL A 28 15.37 -5.59 -7.15
CA VAL A 28 16.54 -5.96 -6.35
C VAL A 28 17.02 -4.74 -5.54
N LEU A 29 16.80 -4.77 -4.22
CA LEU A 29 17.11 -3.65 -3.33
C LEU A 29 18.33 -3.89 -2.43
N HIS A 30 18.71 -5.14 -2.24
CA HIS A 30 19.73 -5.56 -1.28
C HIS A 30 21.05 -5.94 -1.96
N ASP A 31 22.16 -5.86 -1.22
CA ASP A 31 23.45 -6.44 -1.61
C ASP A 31 23.54 -7.95 -1.25
N GLY A 32 24.66 -8.60 -1.58
CA GLY A 32 24.86 -10.03 -1.29
C GLY A 32 24.83 -10.39 0.21
N GLU A 33 24.93 -9.41 1.10
CA GLU A 33 24.83 -9.57 2.55
C GLU A 33 23.44 -9.23 3.10
N GLY A 34 22.47 -8.92 2.22
CA GLY A 34 21.09 -8.60 2.59
C GLY A 34 20.88 -7.18 3.09
N ARG A 35 21.83 -6.25 2.87
CA ARG A 35 21.68 -4.84 3.27
C ARG A 35 20.99 -4.06 2.16
N ILE A 36 19.98 -3.26 2.52
CA ILE A 36 19.28 -2.40 1.56
C ILE A 36 20.22 -1.29 1.05
N LYS A 37 20.32 -1.15 -0.27
CA LYS A 37 21.15 -0.14 -0.96
C LYS A 37 20.34 0.86 -1.79
N ARG A 38 19.04 0.60 -2.00
CA ARG A 38 18.12 1.47 -2.73
C ARG A 38 16.69 1.24 -2.30
N ALA A 39 15.84 2.25 -2.45
CA ALA A 39 14.43 2.16 -2.08
C ALA A 39 13.56 1.44 -3.14
N TRP A 40 13.96 1.48 -4.42
CA TRP A 40 13.37 0.71 -5.53
C TRP A 40 14.36 0.54 -6.69
N GLN A 41 14.07 -0.41 -7.58
CA GLN A 41 14.79 -0.62 -8.85
C GLN A 41 13.86 -0.47 -10.07
N VAL A 42 12.59 -0.86 -9.93
CA VAL A 42 11.59 -0.84 -11.01
C VAL A 42 10.40 0.03 -10.65
N LYS A 43 9.61 0.45 -11.66
CA LYS A 43 8.33 1.15 -11.45
C LYS A 43 7.20 0.20 -11.03
N ARG A 44 7.31 -1.08 -11.44
CA ARG A 44 6.34 -2.14 -11.13
C ARG A 44 6.43 -2.57 -9.67
N TRP A 45 5.79 -1.82 -8.80
CA TRP A 45 5.64 -2.16 -7.38
C TRP A 45 4.35 -2.95 -7.21
N ILE A 46 4.48 -4.21 -6.82
CA ILE A 46 3.35 -5.12 -6.75
C ILE A 46 3.19 -5.75 -5.37
N VAL A 47 1.95 -5.90 -4.94
CA VAL A 47 1.56 -6.71 -3.78
C VAL A 47 1.15 -8.10 -4.26
N CYS A 48 1.62 -9.12 -3.56
CA CYS A 48 1.51 -10.54 -3.88
C CYS A 48 1.03 -11.31 -2.65
N VAL A 49 0.40 -12.46 -2.87
CA VAL A 49 0.14 -13.43 -1.80
C VAL A 49 1.44 -14.05 -1.27
N LEU A 50 1.45 -14.48 -0.01
CA LEU A 50 2.60 -15.11 0.63
C LEU A 50 2.97 -16.45 0.00
N GLU A 51 1.96 -17.23 -0.40
CA GLU A 51 2.12 -18.54 -1.02
C GLU A 51 1.36 -18.58 -2.35
N PHE A 52 2.02 -19.09 -3.39
CA PHE A 52 1.42 -19.25 -4.70
C PHE A 52 2.02 -20.48 -5.37
N ARG A 53 1.16 -21.45 -5.76
CA ARG A 53 1.57 -22.69 -6.45
C ARG A 53 2.70 -23.45 -5.74
N GLY A 54 2.67 -23.51 -4.40
CA GLY A 54 3.69 -24.19 -3.58
C GLY A 54 5.11 -23.60 -3.66
N ARG A 55 5.28 -22.38 -4.21
CA ARG A 55 6.59 -21.73 -4.34
C ARG A 55 7.21 -21.45 -2.96
N LYS A 56 8.33 -22.11 -2.67
CA LYS A 56 9.21 -21.78 -1.53
C LYS A 56 10.22 -20.72 -1.95
N ARG A 57 10.45 -19.71 -1.10
CA ARG A 57 11.37 -18.59 -1.37
C ARG A 57 12.36 -18.42 -0.23
N SER A 58 13.63 -18.30 -0.59
CA SER A 58 14.66 -17.81 0.31
C SER A 58 14.70 -16.29 0.25
N VAL A 59 14.29 -15.64 1.34
CA VAL A 59 14.18 -14.17 1.41
C VAL A 59 15.54 -13.53 1.20
N MET A 60 15.61 -12.50 0.34
CA MET A 60 16.82 -11.78 -0.03
C MET A 60 17.92 -12.72 -0.54
N THR A 61 17.58 -13.53 -1.54
CA THR A 61 18.58 -14.27 -2.31
C THR A 61 19.36 -13.27 -3.19
N PRO A 62 20.71 -13.30 -3.21
CA PRO A 62 21.52 -12.41 -4.04
C PRO A 62 21.05 -12.39 -5.50
N ASP A 63 21.08 -11.20 -6.11
CA ASP A 63 20.68 -10.92 -7.49
C ASP A 63 19.21 -11.27 -7.84
N ARG A 64 18.38 -11.55 -6.83
CA ARG A 64 16.93 -11.69 -6.97
C ARG A 64 16.19 -10.53 -6.31
N TYR A 65 14.94 -10.33 -6.71
CA TYR A 65 14.13 -9.25 -6.16
C TYR A 65 14.06 -9.38 -4.63
N THR A 66 14.02 -8.23 -3.94
CA THR A 66 13.83 -8.22 -2.49
C THR A 66 12.37 -8.54 -2.17
N GLU A 67 12.11 -9.63 -1.44
CA GLU A 67 10.80 -9.90 -0.85
C GLU A 67 10.49 -8.83 0.20
N LEU A 68 9.48 -8.01 -0.08
CA LEU A 68 8.92 -7.05 0.85
C LEU A 68 7.68 -7.64 1.51
N PHE A 69 7.41 -7.25 2.75
CA PHE A 69 6.30 -7.73 3.56
C PHE A 69 5.43 -6.57 4.04
N PHE A 70 4.12 -6.78 4.05
CA PHE A 70 3.12 -5.79 4.38
C PHE A 70 2.16 -6.37 5.41
N LEU A 71 1.73 -5.54 6.37
CA LEU A 71 0.70 -5.91 7.33
C LEU A 71 -0.52 -6.47 6.60
N ASP A 72 -1.02 -5.73 5.60
CA ASP A 72 -2.15 -6.05 4.75
C ASP A 72 -2.05 -5.35 3.38
N GLU A 73 -3.08 -5.48 2.54
CA GLU A 73 -3.08 -4.87 1.22
C GLU A 73 -3.22 -3.35 1.31
N ALA A 74 -4.04 -2.82 2.22
CA ALA A 74 -4.17 -1.38 2.44
C ALA A 74 -2.80 -0.72 2.71
N THR A 75 -1.94 -1.37 3.51
CA THR A 75 -0.56 -0.90 3.74
C THR A 75 0.26 -0.89 2.45
N ALA A 76 0.11 -1.92 1.61
CA ALA A 76 0.83 -2.02 0.33
C ALA A 76 0.37 -0.96 -0.68
N LEU A 77 -0.94 -0.73 -0.79
CA LEU A 77 -1.56 0.31 -1.60
C LEU A 77 -1.13 1.69 -1.16
N ALA A 78 -1.08 1.95 0.15
CA ALA A 78 -0.57 3.20 0.71
C ALA A 78 0.90 3.43 0.34
N ALA A 79 1.73 2.38 0.42
CA ALA A 79 3.10 2.39 -0.07
C ALA A 79 3.21 2.49 -1.61
N GLY A 80 2.09 2.51 -2.34
CA GLY A 80 2.03 2.71 -3.79
C GLY A 80 2.14 1.45 -4.63
N HIS A 81 1.93 0.26 -4.05
CA HIS A 81 1.89 -0.99 -4.82
C HIS A 81 0.50 -1.17 -5.42
N ARG A 82 0.42 -1.90 -6.53
CA ARG A 82 -0.85 -2.40 -7.08
C ARG A 82 -0.92 -3.93 -6.97
N PRO A 83 -2.10 -4.55 -7.09
CA PRO A 83 -2.20 -6.01 -7.11
C PRO A 83 -1.35 -6.65 -8.22
N CYS A 84 -0.71 -7.77 -7.88
CA CYS A 84 0.08 -8.56 -8.82
C CYS A 84 -0.80 -9.24 -9.86
N ALA A 85 -0.49 -9.06 -11.14
CA ALA A 85 -1.24 -9.65 -12.25
C ALA A 85 -1.10 -11.18 -12.36
N GLU A 86 -0.14 -11.81 -11.65
CA GLU A 86 0.04 -13.26 -11.65
C GLU A 86 -0.71 -13.92 -10.48
N CYS A 87 -0.26 -13.66 -9.25
CA CYS A 87 -0.74 -14.39 -8.07
C CYS A 87 -1.98 -13.76 -7.40
N ARG A 88 -2.30 -12.51 -7.75
CA ARG A 88 -3.53 -11.80 -7.34
C ARG A 88 -4.34 -11.41 -8.58
N HIS A 89 -4.41 -12.31 -9.57
CA HIS A 89 -4.95 -11.96 -10.88
C HIS A 89 -6.40 -11.42 -10.83
N GLY A 90 -7.28 -12.05 -10.04
CA GLY A 90 -8.65 -11.53 -9.82
C GLY A 90 -8.66 -10.11 -9.29
N CYS A 91 -7.99 -9.86 -8.16
CA CYS A 91 -7.85 -8.52 -7.58
C CYS A 91 -7.22 -7.51 -8.56
N PHE A 92 -6.26 -7.94 -9.39
CA PHE A 92 -5.68 -7.08 -10.42
C PHE A 92 -6.70 -6.69 -11.49
N ILE A 93 -7.56 -7.61 -11.93
CA ILE A 93 -8.63 -7.31 -12.88
C ILE A 93 -9.64 -6.35 -12.24
N ASP A 94 -10.06 -6.59 -11.00
CA ASP A 94 -11.00 -5.72 -10.28
C ASP A 94 -10.43 -4.32 -10.11
N PHE A 95 -9.15 -4.22 -9.69
CA PHE A 95 -8.43 -2.95 -9.59
C PHE A 95 -8.39 -2.23 -10.94
N CYS A 96 -8.06 -2.92 -12.03
CA CYS A 96 -8.06 -2.33 -13.36
C CYS A 96 -9.44 -1.88 -13.83
N ASN A 97 -10.51 -2.59 -13.47
CA ASN A 97 -11.87 -2.22 -13.84
C ASN A 97 -12.31 -0.95 -13.11
N ALA A 98 -12.12 -0.89 -11.80
CA ALA A 98 -12.41 0.30 -10.99
C ALA A 98 -11.51 1.50 -11.37
N TRP A 99 -10.23 1.26 -11.65
CA TRP A 99 -9.31 2.32 -12.08
C TRP A 99 -9.79 3.03 -13.35
N ARG A 100 -10.34 2.28 -14.33
CA ARG A 100 -10.81 2.85 -15.60
C ARG A 100 -11.96 3.82 -15.43
N THR A 101 -12.83 3.58 -14.45
CA THR A 101 -14.02 4.43 -14.28
C THR A 101 -13.68 5.79 -13.67
N CYS A 102 -12.52 5.95 -13.04
CA CYS A 102 -12.17 7.16 -12.29
C CYS A 102 -10.84 7.82 -12.67
N ASN A 103 -9.92 7.11 -13.34
CA ASN A 103 -8.59 7.63 -13.67
C ASN A 103 -8.29 7.70 -15.18
N SER A 104 -9.16 7.17 -16.04
CA SER A 104 -8.96 7.25 -17.49
C SER A 104 -9.38 8.62 -18.01
N THR A 105 -8.54 9.22 -18.86
CA THR A 105 -8.91 10.35 -19.70
C THR A 105 -9.39 9.85 -21.05
N ASP A 106 -10.21 10.64 -21.76
CA ASP A 106 -10.86 10.24 -23.03
C ASP A 106 -9.89 9.70 -24.11
N ASP A 107 -8.61 10.10 -24.07
CA ASP A 107 -7.55 9.67 -25.00
C ASP A 107 -6.88 8.32 -24.68
N GLU A 108 -7.17 7.67 -23.53
CA GLU A 108 -6.46 6.45 -23.09
C GLU A 108 -7.16 5.12 -23.46
N ALA A 109 -8.21 5.19 -24.27
CA ALA A 109 -9.22 4.14 -24.46
C ALA A 109 -8.74 2.73 -24.91
N PRO A 110 -7.60 2.49 -25.60
CA PRO A 110 -7.24 1.11 -25.97
C PRO A 110 -6.09 0.46 -25.19
N ARG A 111 -5.23 1.18 -24.45
CA ARG A 111 -3.96 0.59 -23.94
C ARG A 111 -4.01 0.22 -22.47
N ARG A 112 -4.71 -0.88 -22.20
CA ARG A 112 -4.66 -1.65 -20.95
C ARG A 112 -3.24 -2.15 -20.64
N THR A 113 -2.41 -1.34 -20.01
CA THR A 113 -1.12 -1.86 -19.54
C THR A 113 -0.92 -1.59 -18.06
N ALA A 114 -0.55 -2.66 -17.36
CA ALA A 114 0.09 -2.57 -16.05
C ALA A 114 1.17 -1.47 -16.01
N GLY A 115 1.85 -1.23 -17.14
CA GLY A 115 2.81 -0.15 -17.32
C GLY A 115 2.23 1.25 -17.09
N MET A 116 1.07 1.57 -17.65
CA MET A 116 0.43 2.90 -17.43
C MET A 116 0.05 3.13 -15.97
N ILE A 117 -0.49 2.11 -15.30
CA ILE A 117 -0.76 2.17 -13.86
C ILE A 117 0.56 2.34 -13.09
N ASP A 118 1.59 1.58 -13.47
CA ASP A 118 2.91 1.68 -12.85
C ASP A 118 3.53 3.08 -13.04
N ASP A 119 3.34 3.72 -14.20
CA ASP A 119 3.81 5.07 -14.50
C ASP A 119 3.06 6.14 -13.69
N ARG A 120 1.71 6.06 -13.65
CA ARG A 120 0.88 6.97 -12.84
C ARG A 120 1.26 6.86 -11.36
N LEU A 121 1.29 5.64 -10.81
CA LEU A 121 1.68 5.42 -9.42
C LEU A 121 3.12 5.85 -9.16
N HIS A 122 4.04 5.69 -10.12
CA HIS A 122 5.40 6.16 -9.95
C HIS A 122 5.47 7.68 -9.75
N ALA A 123 4.69 8.45 -10.50
CA ALA A 123 4.58 9.91 -10.34
C ALA A 123 3.92 10.32 -9.01
N GLU A 124 3.06 9.46 -8.45
CA GLU A 124 2.30 9.74 -7.23
C GLU A 124 2.94 9.25 -5.93
N ARG A 125 3.98 8.41 -5.98
CA ARG A 125 4.61 7.86 -4.78
C ARG A 125 5.48 8.88 -4.05
N LEU A 126 6.24 9.68 -4.80
CA LEU A 126 7.29 10.54 -4.25
C LEU A 126 7.22 11.96 -4.81
N THR A 127 7.66 12.90 -4.00
CA THR A 127 7.98 14.28 -4.39
C THR A 127 9.38 14.34 -5.01
N SER A 128 9.77 15.51 -5.54
CA SER A 128 11.07 15.70 -6.21
C SER A 128 12.28 15.49 -5.29
N ASP A 129 12.10 15.72 -4.00
CA ASP A 129 13.06 15.46 -2.91
C ASP A 129 13.06 13.99 -2.44
N ARG A 130 12.32 13.10 -3.12
CA ARG A 130 12.16 11.67 -2.80
C ARG A 130 11.50 11.41 -1.44
N THR A 131 10.77 12.36 -0.88
CA THR A 131 9.91 12.10 0.28
C THR A 131 8.56 11.55 -0.14
N LYS A 132 7.82 10.97 0.82
CA LYS A 132 6.50 10.39 0.58
C LYS A 132 5.55 11.48 0.12
N ARG A 133 5.05 11.38 -1.12
CA ARG A 133 4.02 12.30 -1.59
C ARG A 133 2.72 12.03 -0.84
N SER A 134 2.15 13.10 -0.32
CA SER A 134 0.82 13.14 0.27
C SER A 134 0.06 14.36 -0.26
N TYR A 135 -1.25 14.37 -0.08
CA TYR A 135 -2.11 15.50 -0.42
C TYR A 135 -3.20 15.66 0.63
N ARG A 136 -3.81 16.84 0.72
CA ARG A 136 -4.88 17.09 1.69
C ARG A 136 -6.23 16.72 1.10
N GLU A 137 -7.05 16.06 1.93
CA GLU A 137 -8.44 15.74 1.61
C GLU A 137 -9.25 15.69 2.90
N ASN A 138 -10.55 15.94 2.79
CA ASN A 138 -11.47 15.89 3.91
C ASN A 138 -11.70 14.43 4.36
N LEU A 139 -11.48 14.15 5.65
CA LEU A 139 -12.00 12.96 6.30
C LEU A 139 -13.52 13.17 6.45
N ASP A 140 -14.46 12.28 6.22
CA ASP A 140 -15.68 12.50 5.45
C ASP A 140 -15.64 11.99 4.00
N GLU A 141 -14.76 12.48 3.13
CA GLU A 141 -14.75 12.09 1.70
C GLU A 141 -13.89 10.85 1.39
N LEU A 142 -13.04 10.44 2.34
CA LEU A 142 -12.17 9.29 2.17
C LEU A 142 -12.89 7.95 2.39
N PRO A 143 -12.75 6.98 1.46
CA PRO A 143 -13.29 5.64 1.63
C PRO A 143 -12.45 4.81 2.61
N ASP A 144 -13.05 3.71 3.07
CA ASP A 144 -12.36 2.70 3.88
C ASP A 144 -11.18 2.10 3.11
N GLY A 145 -10.09 1.77 3.81
CA GLY A 145 -8.89 1.22 3.17
C GLY A 145 -7.82 2.27 2.84
N VAL A 146 -8.10 3.55 3.08
CA VAL A 146 -7.17 4.66 2.82
C VAL A 146 -6.34 4.98 4.06
N PHE A 147 -5.04 5.17 3.86
CA PHE A 147 -4.13 5.65 4.90
C PHE A 147 -3.97 7.17 4.90
N VAL A 148 -3.94 7.74 6.11
CA VAL A 148 -3.78 9.16 6.37
C VAL A 148 -2.85 9.44 7.55
N THR A 149 -2.33 10.66 7.66
CA THR A 149 -1.91 11.26 8.93
C THR A 149 -2.83 12.42 9.28
N VAL A 150 -3.17 12.54 10.56
CA VAL A 150 -4.01 13.65 11.05
C VAL A 150 -3.09 14.75 11.55
N LEU A 151 -3.21 15.95 10.98
CA LEU A 151 -2.30 17.09 11.21
C LEU A 151 -2.08 17.39 12.71
N LYS A 152 -3.14 17.28 13.51
CA LYS A 152 -3.13 17.56 14.95
C LYS A 152 -2.55 16.43 15.81
N TRP A 153 -2.33 15.23 15.23
CA TRP A 153 -1.93 14.01 15.96
C TRP A 153 -0.50 13.55 15.65
N GLY A 154 0.27 14.38 14.95
CA GLY A 154 1.65 14.07 14.55
C GLY A 154 1.74 13.12 13.35
N GLU A 155 2.89 12.46 13.21
CA GLU A 155 3.23 11.63 12.03
C GLU A 155 2.75 10.17 12.12
N GLN A 156 1.79 9.87 13.00
CA GLN A 156 1.22 8.51 13.07
C GLN A 156 0.30 8.25 11.88
N ALA A 157 0.51 7.12 11.19
CA ALA A 157 -0.38 6.66 10.13
C ALA A 157 -1.63 5.99 10.72
N TYR A 158 -2.80 6.36 10.17
CA TYR A 158 -4.09 5.78 10.51
C TYR A 158 -4.78 5.24 9.27
N LEU A 159 -5.44 4.09 9.41
CA LEU A 159 -6.36 3.55 8.42
C LEU A 159 -7.75 4.16 8.64
N VAL A 160 -8.34 4.68 7.56
CA VAL A 160 -9.77 5.03 7.50
C VAL A 160 -10.58 3.74 7.45
N TYR A 161 -11.48 3.55 8.43
CA TYR A 161 -12.34 2.37 8.52
C TYR A 161 -13.65 2.69 9.25
N GLY A 162 -14.75 2.78 8.49
CA GLY A 162 -16.05 3.23 8.95
C GLY A 162 -16.00 4.63 9.55
N ASP A 163 -16.55 4.77 10.75
CA ASP A 163 -16.56 6.00 11.53
C ASP A 163 -15.27 6.20 12.37
N ARG A 164 -14.21 5.42 12.09
CA ARG A 164 -12.99 5.36 12.90
C ARG A 164 -11.72 5.52 12.07
N LEU A 165 -10.69 5.97 12.78
CA LEU A 165 -9.30 5.96 12.37
C LEU A 165 -8.55 4.94 13.24
N LEU A 166 -7.90 3.96 12.62
CA LEU A 166 -7.20 2.89 13.31
C LEU A 166 -5.69 3.08 13.19
N ALA A 167 -5.00 3.25 14.32
CA ALA A 167 -3.56 3.46 14.35
C ALA A 167 -2.83 2.24 13.77
N TRP A 168 -1.98 2.47 12.78
CA TRP A 168 -1.15 1.43 12.19
C TRP A 168 -0.03 1.02 13.14
N SER A 169 0.15 -0.29 13.30
CA SER A 169 1.38 -0.86 13.81
C SER A 169 1.78 -2.07 12.95
N PRO A 170 3.05 -2.48 12.99
CA PRO A 170 3.50 -3.67 12.26
C PRO A 170 2.74 -4.96 12.58
N GLY A 171 2.27 -5.11 13.83
CA GLY A 171 1.55 -6.30 14.29
C GLY A 171 0.05 -6.24 14.05
N GLY A 172 -0.46 -5.13 13.53
CA GLY A 172 -1.88 -4.90 13.32
C GLY A 172 -2.33 -3.50 13.73
N TYR A 173 -3.58 -3.20 13.43
CA TYR A 173 -4.25 -1.99 13.89
C TYR A 173 -4.46 -1.99 15.41
N GLY A 174 -4.02 -0.92 16.05
CA GLY A 174 -4.07 -0.70 17.51
C GLY A 174 -5.17 0.27 17.91
N GLU A 175 -4.77 1.42 18.47
CA GLU A 175 -5.67 2.47 18.95
C GLU A 175 -6.74 2.83 17.92
N ARG A 176 -7.98 2.99 18.38
CA ARG A 176 -9.14 3.34 17.55
C ARG A 176 -9.67 4.69 17.99
N ARG A 177 -9.59 5.67 17.11
CA ARG A 177 -10.14 7.01 17.35
C ARG A 177 -11.38 7.22 16.50
N ARG A 178 -12.34 7.97 17.01
CA ARG A 178 -13.45 8.44 16.19
C ARG A 178 -12.89 9.31 15.07
N ARG A 179 -13.39 9.14 13.84
CA ARG A 179 -13.05 9.99 12.71
C ARG A 179 -13.56 11.42 12.99
N PRO A 180 -12.68 12.43 13.11
CA PRO A 180 -13.11 13.81 13.24
C PRO A 180 -13.87 14.23 12.00
N LYS A 181 -15.05 14.86 12.17
CA LYS A 181 -15.88 15.33 11.06
C LYS A 181 -15.40 16.69 10.57
N GLY A 182 -15.45 16.91 9.27
CA GLY A 182 -15.06 18.17 8.63
C GLY A 182 -13.59 18.55 8.80
N GLU A 183 -12.73 17.61 9.20
CA GLU A 183 -11.29 17.85 9.32
C GLU A 183 -10.53 17.32 8.11
N GLU A 184 -9.52 18.07 7.67
CA GLU A 184 -8.58 17.59 6.66
C GLU A 184 -7.51 16.68 7.27
N ALA A 185 -7.07 15.71 6.47
CA ALA A 185 -5.92 14.88 6.77
C ALA A 185 -4.94 14.86 5.58
N ASN A 186 -3.68 14.54 5.85
CA ASN A 186 -2.74 14.24 4.77
C ASN A 186 -2.93 12.79 4.35
N VAL A 187 -3.32 12.57 3.10
CA VAL A 187 -3.55 11.25 2.53
C VAL A 187 -2.22 10.66 2.08
N LEU A 188 -1.87 9.50 2.64
CA LEU A 188 -0.67 8.74 2.28
C LEU A 188 -0.89 7.83 1.08
N THR A 189 -2.14 7.42 0.85
CA THR A 189 -2.49 6.56 -0.29
C THR A 189 -2.44 7.38 -1.58
N PRO A 190 -1.80 6.87 -2.67
CA PRO A 190 -1.78 7.61 -3.93
C PRO A 190 -3.18 7.98 -4.39
N LYS A 191 -3.34 9.19 -4.94
CA LYS A 191 -4.65 9.73 -5.30
C LYS A 191 -5.40 8.81 -6.26
N SER A 192 -4.72 8.31 -7.29
CA SER A 192 -5.34 7.37 -8.26
C SER A 192 -5.81 6.06 -7.61
N THR A 193 -5.10 5.59 -6.58
CA THR A 193 -5.53 4.45 -5.77
C THR A 193 -6.74 4.77 -4.91
N VAL A 194 -6.80 5.96 -4.30
CA VAL A 194 -7.98 6.42 -3.52
C VAL A 194 -9.22 6.46 -4.42
N GLU A 195 -9.10 7.04 -5.62
CA GLU A 195 -10.20 7.07 -6.59
C GLU A 195 -10.61 5.66 -7.04
N THR A 196 -9.65 4.74 -7.17
CA THR A 196 -9.93 3.34 -7.52
C THR A 196 -10.71 2.63 -6.41
N ILE A 197 -10.38 2.91 -5.14
CA ILE A 197 -11.12 2.39 -3.98
C ILE A 197 -12.54 2.98 -3.96
N ARG A 198 -12.66 4.29 -4.18
CA ARG A 198 -13.96 4.99 -4.28
C ARG A 198 -14.85 4.42 -5.40
N ALA A 199 -14.24 3.99 -6.50
CA ALA A 199 -14.90 3.32 -7.62
C ALA A 199 -15.28 1.85 -7.36
N GLY A 200 -15.02 1.31 -6.16
CA GLY A 200 -15.49 0.00 -5.73
C GLY A 200 -14.41 -1.07 -5.57
N TYR A 201 -13.12 -0.74 -5.74
CA TYR A 201 -12.06 -1.67 -5.35
C TYR A 201 -11.97 -1.76 -3.82
N VAL A 202 -12.12 -2.96 -3.25
CA VAL A 202 -12.08 -3.15 -1.78
C VAL A 202 -10.74 -3.77 -1.37
N PRO A 203 -9.85 -3.05 -0.67
CA PRO A 203 -8.58 -3.60 -0.20
C PRO A 203 -8.78 -4.70 0.86
N GLU A 204 -7.93 -5.72 0.83
CA GLU A 204 -7.85 -6.69 1.92
C GLU A 204 -7.17 -6.08 3.16
N ILE A 205 -7.89 -6.02 4.27
CA ILE A 205 -7.45 -5.39 5.53
C ILE A 205 -7.15 -6.46 6.58
N HIS A 206 -6.10 -6.25 7.38
CA HIS A 206 -5.69 -7.18 8.44
C HIS A 206 -6.84 -7.45 9.43
N PRO A 207 -7.04 -8.71 9.89
CA PRO A 207 -8.14 -9.06 10.80
C PRO A 207 -8.21 -8.25 12.09
N SER A 208 -7.09 -7.68 12.56
CA SER A 208 -7.10 -6.84 13.76
C SER A 208 -7.91 -5.54 13.58
N ALA A 209 -8.20 -5.10 12.35
CA ALA A 209 -9.13 -4.00 12.08
C ALA A 209 -10.56 -4.32 12.50
N VAL A 210 -10.97 -5.60 12.46
CA VAL A 210 -12.32 -6.04 12.79
C VAL A 210 -12.45 -6.48 14.25
N LYS A 211 -11.39 -7.03 14.84
CA LYS A 211 -11.37 -7.66 16.19
C LYS A 211 -11.63 -6.73 17.40
N GLY A 212 -12.09 -5.50 17.19
CA GLY A 212 -12.44 -4.54 18.24
C GLY A 212 -13.95 -4.26 18.39
N ARG A 213 -14.82 -5.04 17.73
CA ARG A 213 -16.25 -5.08 18.07
C ARG A 213 -16.46 -6.02 19.26
N THR A 214 -15.91 -5.67 20.41
CA THR A 214 -16.45 -6.22 21.67
C THR A 214 -17.47 -5.22 22.16
N GLN A 215 -18.69 -5.72 22.35
CA GLN A 215 -19.90 -5.00 22.75
C GLN A 215 -19.69 -4.18 24.01
#